data_AF-A0A9W3PJS5-F1
#
_entry.id   AF-A0A9W3PJS5-F1
#
_cell.length_a   1.000
_cell.length_b   1.000
_cell.length_c   1.000
_cell.angle_alpha   90.00
_cell.angle_beta   90.00
_cell.angle_gamma   90.00
#
_symmetry.space_group_name_H-M   'P 1'
#
loop_
_entity.id
_entity.type
_entity.pdbx_description
1 polymer ?
#
loop_
_entity_poly.entity_id
_entity_poly.type
_entity_poly.pdbx_seq_one_letter_code
_entity_poly.pdbx_strand_id
1 'polypeptide(L)' 'MEKENIFKWKHYQPDIILLTVHWYLRYNLSLRDLVEMMEERGFSLAHTTIMRWVHQYGPE' A
#
# COMPACT_ATOMS: atom_id res chain seq x y z
N MET A 1 -24.99 -8.46 8.76
CA MET A 1 -23.70 -7.92 9.25
C MET A 1 -23.14 -7.04 8.16
N GLU A 2 -23.13 -5.73 8.36
CA GLU A 2 -22.40 -4.83 7.47
C GLU A 2 -20.93 -5.26 7.47
N LYS A 3 -20.35 -5.51 6.30
CA LYS A 3 -18.92 -5.77 6.19
C LYS A 3 -18.21 -4.51 6.67
N GLU A 4 -17.39 -4.63 7.70
CA GLU A 4 -16.57 -3.52 8.18
C GLU A 4 -15.68 -3.04 7.03
N ASN A 5 -15.81 -1.75 6.68
CA ASN A 5 -14.98 -1.18 5.62
C ASN A 5 -13.58 -0.92 6.17
N ILE A 6 -12.67 -1.86 5.94
CA ILE A 6 -11.27 -1.81 6.39
C ILE A 6 -10.48 -0.60 5.85
N PHE A 7 -11.02 0.09 4.83
CA PHE A 7 -10.44 1.29 4.22
C PHE A 7 -11.14 2.59 4.65
N LYS A 8 -12.07 2.53 5.60
CA LYS A 8 -12.73 3.72 6.14
C LYS A 8 -11.67 4.69 6.68
N TRP A 9 -11.80 5.97 6.31
CA TRP A 9 -10.90 7.06 6.72
C TRP A 9 -9.45 6.98 6.21
N LYS A 10 -9.16 6.12 5.23
CA LYS A 10 -7.83 6.11 4.59
C LYS A 10 -7.74 7.26 3.58
N HIS A 11 -6.60 7.94 3.60
CA HIS A 11 -6.32 9.07 2.69
C HIS A 11 -6.20 8.62 1.22
N TYR A 12 -5.68 7.40 1.02
CA TYR A 12 -5.49 6.82 -0.30
C TYR A 12 -6.62 5.86 -0.64
N GLN A 13 -6.93 5.77 -1.94
CA GLN A 13 -7.93 4.83 -2.43
C GLN A 13 -7.53 3.38 -2.11
N PRO A 14 -8.49 2.51 -1.78
CA PRO A 14 -8.23 1.09 -1.48
C PRO A 14 -7.37 0.39 -2.53
N ASP A 15 -7.62 0.68 -3.81
CA ASP A 15 -6.92 0.03 -4.93
C ASP A 15 -5.42 0.38 -4.95
N ILE A 16 -5.05 1.61 -4.59
CA ILE A 16 -3.65 2.05 -4.49
C ILE A 16 -2.96 1.35 -3.32
N ILE A 17 -3.65 1.27 -2.18
CA ILE A 17 -3.14 0.59 -0.98
C ILE A 17 -2.88 -0.88 -1.29
N LEU A 18 -3.89 -1.57 -1.83
CA LEU A 18 -3.81 -3.00 -2.15
C LEU A 18 -2.78 -3.29 -3.23
N LEU A 19 -2.70 -2.47 -4.28
CA LEU A 19 -1.70 -2.63 -5.32
C LEU A 19 -0.28 -2.54 -4.77
N THR A 20 -0.01 -1.54 -3.92
CA THR A 20 1.30 -1.33 -3.33
C THR A 20 1.70 -2.49 -2.42
N VAL A 21 0.77 -2.96 -1.56
CA VAL A 21 0.98 -4.13 -0.70
C VAL A 21 1.19 -5.39 -1.53
N HIS A 22 0.38 -5.60 -2.56
CA HIS A 22 0.48 -6.76 -3.45
C HIS A 22 1.85 -6.82 -4.14
N TRP A 23 2.35 -5.69 -4.64
CA TRP A 23 3.67 -5.63 -5.25
C TRP A 23 4.81 -5.89 -4.27
N TYR A 24 4.71 -5.34 -3.05
CA TYR A 24 5.69 -5.63 -2.01
C TYR A 24 5.74 -7.12 -1.65
N LEU A 25 4.59 -7.79 -1.56
CA LEU A 25 4.53 -9.20 -1.17
C LEU A 25 4.86 -10.16 -2.32
N ARG A 26 4.56 -9.78 -3.57
CA ARG A 26 4.74 -10.65 -4.74
C ARG A 26 6.15 -10.59 -5.33
N TYR A 27 6.79 -9.42 -5.29
CA TYR A 27 8.05 -9.18 -5.96
C TYR A 27 9.15 -8.82 -4.96
N ASN A 28 10.40 -9.11 -5.32
CA ASN A 28 11.56 -8.73 -4.51
C ASN A 28 11.91 -7.25 -4.68
N LEU A 29 10.95 -6.36 -4.37
CA LEU A 29 11.08 -4.91 -4.46
C LEU A 29 11.42 -4.34 -3.07
N SER A 30 12.33 -3.38 -3.03
CA SER A 30 12.55 -2.60 -1.82
C SER A 30 11.42 -1.57 -1.63
N LEU A 31 11.28 -1.03 -0.41
CA LEU A 31 10.34 0.07 -0.16
C LEU A 31 10.68 1.31 -0.98
N ARG A 32 11.96 1.53 -1.32
CA ARG A 32 12.38 2.65 -2.17
C ARG A 32 11.89 2.45 -3.60
N ASP A 33 12.05 1.26 -4.16
CA ASP A 33 11.58 0.96 -5.52
C ASP A 33 10.07 1.21 -5.62
N LEU A 34 9.30 0.80 -4.61
CA LEU A 34 7.86 1.06 -4.59
C LEU A 34 7.52 2.55 -4.47
N VAL A 35 8.29 3.34 -3.72
CA VAL A 35 8.09 4.79 -3.67
C VAL A 35 8.32 5.39 -5.06
N GLU A 36 9.44 5.06 -5.71
CA GLU A 36 9.79 5.56 -7.04
C GLU A 36 8.72 5.15 -8.09
N MET A 37 8.29 3.89 -8.09
CA MET A 37 7.21 3.40 -8.97
C MET A 37 5.86 4.09 -8.74
N MET A 38 5.57 4.48 -7.50
CA MET A 38 4.33 5.18 -7.17
C MET A 38 4.42 6.66 -7.52
N GLU A 39 5.60 7.27 -7.39
CA GLU A 39 5.87 8.64 -7.86
C GLU A 39 5.72 8.76 -9.38
N GLU A 40 6.23 7.79 -10.15
CA GLU A 40 6.02 7.70 -11.61
C GLU A 40 4.54 7.65 -11.99
N ARG A 41 3.69 7.16 -11.09
CA ARG A 41 2.22 7.07 -11.24
C ARG A 41 1.49 8.29 -10.69
N GLY A 42 2.22 9.30 -10.21
CA GLY A 42 1.67 10.53 -9.66
C GLY A 42 1.31 10.47 -8.17
N PHE A 43 1.75 9.45 -7.44
CA PHE A 43 1.52 9.30 -6.00
C PHE A 43 2.80 9.56 -5.20
N SER A 44 2.80 10.64 -4.42
CA SER A 44 3.89 10.95 -3.48
C SER A 44 3.72 10.14 -2.19
N LEU A 45 4.32 8.95 -2.13
CA LEU A 45 4.27 8.07 -0.95
C LEU A 45 5.58 8.10 -0.17
N ALA A 46 5.50 8.08 1.16
CA ALA A 46 6.66 7.80 2.00
C ALA A 46 6.83 6.27 2.18
N HIS A 47 8.07 5.79 2.26
CA HIS A 47 8.38 4.37 2.54
C HIS A 47 7.71 3.84 3.82
N THR A 48 7.57 4.69 4.85
CA THR A 48 6.86 4.36 6.10
C THR A 48 5.36 4.16 5.91
N THR A 49 4.75 4.82 4.93
CA THR A 49 3.34 4.63 4.58
C THR A 49 3.12 3.23 4.01
N ILE A 50 4.02 2.83 3.09
CA ILE A 50 4.01 1.50 2.48
C ILE A 50 4.24 0.43 3.55
N MET A 51 5.25 0.60 4.41
CA MET A 51 5.52 -0.33 5.52
C MET A 51 4.31 -0.52 6.44
N ARG A 52 3.59 0.56 6.78
CA ARG A 52 2.36 0.47 7.58
C ARG A 52 1.25 -0.30 6.87
N TRP A 53 1.09 -0.12 5.56
CA TRP A 53 0.09 -0.88 4.81
C TRP A 53 0.44 -2.36 4.71
N VAL A 54 1.71 -2.68 4.49
CA VAL A 54 2.18 -4.08 4.48
C VAL A 54 1.90 -4.73 5.83
N HIS A 55 2.22 -4.06 6.94
CA HIS A 55 1.92 -4.59 8.27
C HIS A 55 0.42 -4.72 8.56
N GLN A 56 -0.42 -3.81 8.04
CA GLN A 56 -1.85 -3.81 8.33
C GLN A 56 -2.66 -4.76 7.44
N TYR A 57 -2.25 -4.94 6.18
CA TYR A 57 -3.02 -5.66 5.16
C TYR A 57 -2.28 -6.87 4.57
N GLY A 58 -1.05 -7.12 5.01
CA GLY A 58 -0.31 -8.33 4.70
C GLY A 58 -0.84 -9.54 5.49
N PRO A 59 -0.40 -10.76 5.13
CA PRO A 59 -0.68 -11.95 5.92
C PRO A 59 -0.07 -11.86 7.32
N GLU A 60 -0.71 -12.51 8.30
CA GLU A 60 -0.16 -12.74 9.65
C GLU A 60 1.03 -13.71 9.63
#